data_AF-A0A3D1Y9K7-F1
#
_entry.id   AF-A0A3D1Y9K7-F1
#
_cell.length_a   1.000
_cell.length_b   1.000
_cell.length_c   1.000
_cell.angle_alpha   90.00
_cell.angle_beta   90.00
_cell.angle_gamma   90.00
#
_symmetry.space_group_name_H-M   'P 1'
#
loop_
_entity.id
_entity.type
_entity.pdbx_description
1 polymer ?
#
loop_
_entity_poly.entity_id
_entity_poly.type
_entity_poly.pdbx_seq_one_letter_code
_entity_poly.pdbx_strand_id
1 'polypeptide(L)'
;MQTKNSSKSGIFLMELILSILFFSIAAAVCVKLFVTAHRLSDQSVNLNHAVAMAESVAEAFYGCDGNAGELEALFPDARMDQTDKQTMLTINNVDQGLGAFVKINESGELTACEIRIGSLQQVKAYQEQGTEFDSVYELQLTLFPREELADETE
;
A
#
# COMPACT_ATOMS: atom_id res chain seq x y z
N MET A 1 40.67 -60.10 34.21
CA MET A 1 39.78 -59.80 33.06
C MET A 1 39.13 -58.45 33.32
N GLN A 2 39.43 -57.42 32.53
CA GLN A 2 38.68 -56.16 32.54
C GLN A 2 38.19 -55.90 31.11
N THR A 3 36.90 -56.13 30.89
CA THR A 3 36.23 -55.78 29.64
C THR A 3 35.74 -54.33 29.76
N LYS A 4 36.45 -53.39 29.13
CA LYS A 4 36.04 -51.98 29.08
C LYS A 4 34.78 -51.86 28.19
N ASN A 5 33.62 -51.68 28.82
CA ASN A 5 32.36 -51.36 28.14
C ASN A 5 32.30 -49.86 27.77
N SER A 6 33.24 -49.35 26.98
CA SER A 6 33.27 -47.92 26.58
C SER A 6 32.35 -47.57 25.40
N SER A 7 31.61 -48.52 24.83
CA SER A 7 30.83 -48.31 23.60
C SER A 7 29.42 -47.75 23.81
N LYS A 8 28.87 -47.78 25.03
CA LYS A 8 27.49 -47.28 25.30
C LYS A 8 27.39 -45.76 25.46
N SER A 9 28.41 -45.10 26.03
CA SER A 9 28.38 -43.65 26.27
C SER A 9 28.53 -42.82 25.00
N GLY A 10 29.25 -43.29 23.98
CA GLY A 10 29.42 -42.59 22.71
C GLY A 10 28.14 -42.55 21.85
N ILE A 11 27.34 -43.61 21.90
CA ILE A 11 26.06 -43.71 21.17
C ILE A 11 25.03 -42.72 21.73
N PHE A 12 24.91 -42.63 23.06
CA PHE A 12 24.01 -41.67 23.71
C PHE A 12 24.41 -40.21 23.42
N LEU A 13 25.72 -39.92 23.43
CA LEU A 13 26.25 -38.60 23.11
C LEU A 13 25.97 -38.22 21.65
N MET A 14 26.13 -39.16 20.72
CA MET A 14 25.85 -38.97 19.31
C MET A 14 24.36 -38.67 19.05
N GLU A 15 23.46 -39.41 19.69
CA GLU A 15 22.01 -39.22 19.58
C GLU A 15 21.55 -37.85 20.10
N LEU A 16 22.13 -37.41 21.22
CA LEU A 16 21.86 -36.09 21.79
C LEU A 16 22.32 -34.96 20.86
N ILE A 17 23.52 -35.06 20.28
CA ILE A 17 24.04 -34.06 19.34
C ILE A 17 23.14 -33.97 18.11
N LEU A 18 22.71 -35.10 17.54
CA LEU A 18 21.81 -35.12 16.39
C LEU A 18 20.43 -34.51 16.70
N SER A 19 19.90 -34.78 17.89
CA SER A 19 18.63 -34.22 18.35
C SER A 19 18.70 -32.69 18.51
N ILE A 20 19.78 -32.18 19.11
CA ILE A 20 20.00 -30.73 19.26
C ILE A 20 20.21 -30.07 17.89
N LEU A 21 20.94 -30.70 16.97
CA LEU A 21 21.13 -30.18 15.61
C LEU A 21 19.81 -30.08 14.85
N PHE A 22 19.00 -31.13 14.87
CA PHE A 22 17.69 -31.13 14.22
C PHE A 22 16.77 -30.07 14.82
N PHE A 23 16.72 -29.99 16.16
CA PHE A 23 15.94 -28.98 16.87
C PHE A 23 16.41 -27.56 16.53
N SER A 24 17.72 -27.34 16.41
CA SER A 24 18.30 -26.04 16.06
C SER A 24 17.92 -25.60 14.64
N ILE A 25 17.94 -26.53 13.68
CA ILE A 25 17.52 -26.25 12.30
C ILE A 25 16.02 -25.94 12.26
N ALA A 26 15.20 -26.75 12.93
CA ALA A 26 13.77 -26.52 13.03
C ALA A 26 13.47 -25.15 13.65
N ALA A 27 14.12 -24.79 14.76
CA ALA A 27 13.98 -23.50 15.40
C ALA A 27 14.35 -22.34 14.45
N ALA A 28 15.44 -22.46 13.68
CA ALA A 28 15.84 -21.45 12.72
C ALA A 28 14.80 -21.24 11.61
N VAL A 29 14.20 -22.32 11.09
CA VAL A 29 13.13 -22.25 10.10
C VAL A 29 11.86 -21.62 10.70
N CYS A 30 11.47 -22.02 11.92
CA CYS A 30 10.31 -21.47 12.60
C CYS A 30 10.44 -19.95 12.82
N VAL A 31 11.59 -19.46 13.27
CA VAL A 31 11.83 -18.02 13.45
C VAL A 31 11.80 -17.29 12.11
N LYS A 32 12.40 -17.85 11.06
CA LYS A 32 12.35 -17.26 9.71
C LYS A 32 10.92 -17.14 9.21
N LEU A 33 10.13 -18.20 9.30
CA LEU A 33 8.72 -18.18 8.90
C LEU A 33 7.93 -17.14 9.69
N PHE A 34 8.16 -17.06 11.00
CA PHE A 34 7.50 -16.08 11.85
C PHE A 34 7.84 -14.63 11.46
N VAL A 35 9.13 -14.32 11.25
CA VAL A 35 9.56 -12.99 10.84
C VAL A 35 9.01 -12.63 9.45
N THR A 36 9.04 -13.57 8.50
CA THR A 36 8.48 -13.34 7.17
C THR A 36 6.97 -13.13 7.21
N ALA A 37 6.24 -13.94 7.99
CA ALA A 37 4.79 -13.78 8.15
C ALA A 37 4.44 -12.44 8.81
N HIS A 38 5.22 -12.00 9.80
CA HIS A 38 5.02 -10.71 10.45
C HIS A 38 5.23 -9.55 9.47
N ARG A 39 6.32 -9.57 8.69
CA ARG A 39 6.57 -8.55 7.65
C ARG A 39 5.47 -8.54 6.59
N LEU A 40 5.01 -9.71 6.17
CA LEU A 40 3.90 -9.81 5.21
C LEU A 40 2.60 -9.24 5.80
N SER A 41 2.33 -9.49 7.08
CA SER A 41 1.18 -8.92 7.78
C SER A 41 1.26 -7.40 7.81
N ASP A 42 2.40 -6.82 8.16
CA ASP A 42 2.58 -5.37 8.18
C ASP A 42 2.41 -4.76 6.78
N GLN A 43 2.96 -5.42 5.74
CA GLN A 43 2.76 -5.01 4.36
C GLN A 43 1.29 -5.07 3.95
N SER A 44 0.56 -6.11 4.35
CA SER A 44 -0.87 -6.24 4.07
C SER A 44 -1.69 -5.15 4.75
N VAL A 45 -1.36 -4.79 5.99
CA VAL A 45 -2.02 -3.70 6.72
C VAL A 45 -1.75 -2.37 6.02
N ASN A 46 -0.48 -2.12 5.64
CA ASN A 46 -0.11 -0.91 4.91
C ASN A 46 -0.83 -0.80 3.55
N LEU A 47 -0.90 -1.90 2.81
CA LEU A 47 -1.65 -1.96 1.54
C LEU A 47 -3.14 -1.72 1.75
N ASN A 48 -3.74 -2.33 2.77
CA ASN A 48 -5.16 -2.11 3.09
C ASN A 48 -5.46 -0.63 3.40
N HIS A 49 -4.56 0.02 4.13
CA HIS A 49 -4.66 1.45 4.39
C HIS A 49 -4.50 2.30 3.13
N ALA A 50 -3.59 1.92 2.23
CA ALA A 50 -3.44 2.60 0.95
C ALA A 50 -4.70 2.46 0.07
N VAL A 51 -5.29 1.27 -0.01
CA VAL A 51 -6.54 1.04 -0.74
C VAL A 51 -7.68 1.86 -0.15
N ALA A 52 -7.88 1.82 1.17
CA ALA A 52 -8.94 2.59 1.82
C ALA A 52 -8.81 4.10 1.58
N MET A 53 -7.58 4.62 1.56
CA MET A 53 -7.32 6.01 1.20
C MET A 53 -7.67 6.28 -0.27
N ALA A 54 -7.24 5.43 -1.20
CA ALA A 54 -7.57 5.58 -2.61
C ALA A 54 -9.09 5.54 -2.86
N GLU A 55 -9.81 4.64 -2.19
CA GLU A 55 -11.27 4.54 -2.24
C GLU A 55 -11.93 5.81 -1.68
N SER A 56 -11.47 6.32 -0.54
CA SER A 56 -12.01 7.57 0.03
C SER A 56 -11.84 8.75 -0.92
N VAL A 57 -10.69 8.84 -1.60
CA VAL A 57 -10.43 9.87 -2.60
C VAL A 57 -11.28 9.66 -3.86
N ALA A 58 -11.45 8.41 -4.29
CA ALA A 58 -12.30 8.05 -5.42
C ALA A 58 -13.75 8.45 -5.19
N GLU A 59 -14.30 8.11 -4.02
CA GLU A 59 -15.66 8.47 -3.62
C GLU A 59 -15.84 9.98 -3.56
N ALA A 60 -14.87 10.70 -2.98
CA ALA A 60 -14.89 12.16 -2.96
C ALA A 60 -14.83 12.76 -4.37
N PHE A 61 -14.01 12.19 -5.26
CA PHE A 61 -13.92 12.61 -6.67
C PHE A 61 -15.25 12.41 -7.42
N TYR A 62 -15.90 11.26 -7.25
CA TYR A 62 -17.24 11.01 -7.81
C TYR A 62 -18.31 11.89 -7.17
N GLY A 63 -18.23 12.14 -5.86
CA GLY A 63 -19.18 12.99 -5.14
C GLY A 63 -19.10 14.46 -5.54
N CYS A 64 -17.93 14.93 -5.99
CA CYS A 64 -17.69 16.29 -6.48
C CYS A 64 -17.86 16.41 -8.01
N ASP A 65 -18.34 15.36 -8.69
CA ASP A 65 -18.47 15.33 -10.16
C ASP A 65 -17.19 15.74 -10.91
N GLY A 66 -16.04 15.36 -10.34
CA GLY A 66 -14.73 15.67 -10.91
C GLY A 66 -14.22 17.10 -10.65
N ASN A 67 -14.95 17.91 -9.87
CA ASN A 67 -14.52 19.24 -9.49
C ASN A 67 -13.36 19.19 -8.50
N ALA A 68 -12.18 19.61 -8.95
CA ALA A 68 -10.99 19.62 -8.10
C ALA A 68 -11.11 20.61 -6.92
N GLY A 69 -11.76 21.77 -7.10
CA GLY A 69 -11.90 22.76 -6.02
C GLY A 69 -12.78 22.28 -4.87
N GLU A 70 -13.85 21.54 -5.16
CA GLU A 70 -14.67 20.91 -4.12
C GLU A 70 -13.94 19.74 -3.45
N LEU A 71 -13.15 18.98 -4.21
CA LEU A 71 -12.32 17.92 -3.67
C LEU A 71 -11.27 18.46 -2.68
N GLU A 72 -10.64 19.61 -2.95
CA GLU A 72 -9.74 20.28 -1.99
C GLU A 72 -10.45 20.64 -0.69
N ALA A 73 -11.67 21.16 -0.77
CA ALA A 73 -12.44 21.55 0.41
C ALA A 73 -12.77 20.37 1.33
N LEU A 74 -12.86 19.15 0.79
CA LEU A 74 -13.08 17.92 1.56
C LEU A 74 -11.80 17.43 2.27
N PHE A 75 -10.62 17.82 1.80
CA PHE A 75 -9.34 17.41 2.37
C PHE A 75 -8.51 18.64 2.80
N PRO A 76 -8.66 19.12 4.04
CA PRO A 76 -8.01 20.35 4.51
C PRO A 76 -6.48 20.27 4.58
N ASP A 77 -5.91 19.05 4.66
CA ASP A 77 -4.46 18.79 4.60
C ASP A 77 -3.92 18.64 3.17
N ALA A 78 -4.80 18.81 2.18
CA ALA A 78 -4.47 18.59 0.80
C ALA A 78 -3.88 19.85 0.17
N ARG A 79 -2.87 19.66 -0.68
CA ARG A 79 -2.23 20.76 -1.39
C ARG A 79 -2.50 20.64 -2.88
N MET A 80 -3.18 21.63 -3.43
CA MET A 80 -3.42 21.76 -4.86
C MET A 80 -2.26 22.44 -5.59
N ASP A 81 -1.90 21.91 -6.74
CA ASP A 81 -1.11 22.57 -7.77
C ASP A 81 -1.90 22.50 -9.09
N GLN A 82 -2.41 23.65 -9.54
CA GLN A 82 -3.15 23.76 -10.81
C GLN A 82 -2.21 24.21 -11.91
N THR A 83 -2.02 23.35 -12.92
CA THR A 83 -1.31 23.69 -14.16
C THR A 83 -2.27 23.52 -15.32
N ASP A 84 -2.71 24.61 -15.96
CA ASP A 84 -3.51 24.84 -17.21
C ASP A 84 -4.55 23.78 -17.70
N LYS A 85 -4.32 22.46 -17.53
CA LYS A 85 -5.20 21.32 -17.89
C LYS A 85 -5.11 20.10 -16.96
N GLN A 86 -4.28 20.15 -15.92
CA GLN A 86 -4.07 19.06 -14.96
C GLN A 86 -4.08 19.62 -13.55
N THR A 87 -4.95 19.07 -12.70
CA THR A 87 -5.00 19.44 -11.28
C THR A 87 -4.35 18.33 -10.48
N MET A 88 -3.29 18.67 -9.75
CA MET A 88 -2.56 17.74 -8.89
C MET A 88 -2.92 18.03 -7.43
N LEU A 89 -3.41 17.01 -6.71
CA LEU A 89 -3.74 17.09 -5.29
C LEU A 89 -2.90 16.11 -4.49
N THR A 90 -2.16 16.61 -3.50
CA THR A 90 -1.44 15.77 -2.55
C THR A 90 -2.20 15.72 -1.22
N ILE A 91 -2.67 14.55 -0.80
CA ILE A 91 -3.35 14.34 0.50
C ILE A 91 -2.39 13.58 1.42
N ASN A 92 -2.14 14.11 2.61
CA ASN A 92 -1.21 13.51 3.56
C ASN A 92 -1.99 12.85 4.71
N ASN A 93 -1.70 11.57 5.00
CA ASN A 93 -2.20 10.90 6.19
C ASN A 93 -1.02 10.63 7.14
N VAL A 94 -0.87 11.50 8.12
CA VAL A 94 0.25 11.47 9.07
C VAL A 94 0.16 10.27 10.01
N ASP A 95 -1.05 9.83 10.38
CA ASP A 95 -1.28 8.68 11.25
C ASP A 95 -0.74 7.37 10.66
N GLN A 96 -0.86 7.21 9.34
CA GLN A 96 -0.45 5.99 8.63
C GLN A 96 0.87 6.17 7.87
N GLY A 97 1.44 7.37 7.84
CA GLY A 97 2.67 7.68 7.10
C GLY A 97 2.52 7.57 5.58
N LEU A 98 1.29 7.61 5.07
CA LEU A 98 0.95 7.48 3.66
C LEU A 98 0.57 8.85 3.07
N GLY A 99 0.85 9.04 1.79
CA GLY A 99 0.36 10.16 1.01
C GLY A 99 -0.37 9.66 -0.23
N ALA A 100 -1.46 10.34 -0.61
CA ALA A 100 -2.08 10.20 -1.91
C ALA A 100 -1.60 11.33 -2.81
N PHE A 101 -1.27 10.97 -4.04
CA PHE A 101 -1.05 11.89 -5.14
C PHE A 101 -2.17 11.66 -6.15
N VAL A 102 -2.98 12.68 -6.38
CA VAL A 102 -4.15 12.62 -7.25
C VAL A 102 -3.90 13.54 -8.42
N LYS A 103 -4.13 13.05 -9.63
CA LYS A 103 -3.99 13.81 -10.86
C LYS A 103 -5.31 13.75 -11.62
N ILE A 104 -5.96 14.90 -11.72
CA ILE A 104 -7.21 15.06 -12.46
C ILE A 104 -6.87 15.64 -13.83
N ASN A 105 -7.27 14.93 -14.88
CA ASN A 105 -7.11 15.32 -16.27
C ASN A 105 -8.50 15.51 -16.88
N GLU A 106 -8.83 16.74 -17.24
CA GLU A 106 -10.04 17.03 -18.02
C GLU A 106 -9.71 16.93 -19.51
N SER A 107 -10.33 15.97 -20.21
CA SER A 107 -10.10 15.74 -21.64
C SER A 107 -11.43 15.63 -22.39
N GLY A 108 -11.97 16.79 -22.76
CA GLY A 108 -13.23 16.88 -23.50
C GLY A 108 -14.43 16.61 -22.62
N GLU A 109 -15.19 15.55 -22.93
CA GLU A 109 -16.42 15.15 -22.21
C GLU A 109 -16.13 14.15 -21.07
N LEU A 110 -14.88 13.75 -20.88
CA LEU A 110 -14.44 12.78 -19.89
C LEU A 110 -13.44 13.41 -18.93
N THR A 111 -13.67 13.22 -17.64
CA THR A 111 -12.72 13.62 -16.58
C THR A 111 -12.07 12.36 -16.02
N ALA A 112 -10.76 12.21 -16.23
CA ALA A 112 -9.99 11.09 -15.71
C ALA A 112 -9.25 11.50 -14.43
N CYS A 113 -9.21 10.61 -13.44
CA CYS A 113 -8.50 10.81 -12.18
C CYS A 113 -7.56 9.65 -11.93
N GLU A 114 -6.26 9.93 -11.84
CA GLU A 114 -5.22 8.97 -11.46
C GLU A 114 -4.84 9.22 -10.00
N ILE A 115 -5.00 8.20 -9.15
CA ILE A 115 -4.68 8.23 -7.72
C ILE A 115 -3.52 7.28 -7.48
N ARG A 116 -2.41 7.80 -6.94
CA ARG A 116 -1.24 7.03 -6.55
C ARG A 116 -0.97 7.20 -5.06
N ILE A 117 -0.94 6.10 -4.33
CA ILE A 117 -0.67 6.10 -2.89
C ILE A 117 0.76 5.63 -2.66
N GLY A 118 1.51 6.40 -1.87
CA GLY A 118 2.90 6.11 -1.56
C GLY A 118 3.27 6.51 -0.15
N SER A 119 4.54 6.35 0.20
CA SER A 119 5.05 6.88 1.48
C SER A 119 5.01 8.40 1.47
N LEU A 120 4.70 9.02 2.59
CA LEU A 120 4.54 10.48 2.70
C LEU A 120 5.81 11.26 2.28
N GLN A 121 7.01 10.67 2.46
CA GLN A 121 8.27 11.23 1.97
C GLN A 121 8.41 11.16 0.44
N GLN A 122 7.98 10.06 -0.17
CA GLN A 122 8.08 9.83 -1.61
C GLN A 122 7.11 10.75 -2.37
N VAL A 123 5.89 10.91 -1.86
CA VAL A 123 4.88 11.79 -2.46
C VAL A 123 5.33 13.26 -2.39
N LYS A 124 5.92 13.68 -1.27
CA LYS A 124 6.53 15.02 -1.15
C LYS A 124 7.69 15.22 -2.14
N ALA A 125 8.56 14.22 -2.29
CA ALA A 125 9.66 14.28 -3.26
C ALA A 125 9.15 14.33 -4.71
N TYR A 126 8.07 13.61 -5.03
CA TYR A 126 7.42 13.69 -6.34
C TYR A 126 6.88 15.10 -6.60
N GLN A 127 6.23 15.72 -5.61
CA GLN A 127 5.72 17.09 -5.72
C GLN A 127 6.84 18.14 -5.88
N GLU A 128 7.95 18.01 -5.16
CA GLU A 128 9.03 19.01 -5.14
C GLU A 128 10.05 18.84 -6.28
N GLN A 129 10.30 17.61 -6.71
CA GLN A 129 11.41 17.25 -7.60
C GLN A 129 10.98 16.45 -8.83
N GLY A 130 9.68 16.15 -8.98
CA GLY A 130 9.16 15.36 -10.11
C GLY A 130 9.69 13.93 -10.19
N THR A 131 10.16 13.38 -9.06
CA THR A 131 10.84 12.09 -9.02
C THR A 131 9.83 10.95 -8.92
N GLU A 132 9.76 10.05 -9.91
CA GLU A 132 8.88 8.86 -9.87
C GLU A 132 9.01 8.11 -8.53
N PHE A 133 7.88 7.72 -7.95
CA PHE A 133 7.84 6.94 -6.72
C PHE A 133 7.16 5.59 -6.92
N ASP A 134 7.74 4.58 -6.26
CA ASP A 134 7.15 3.25 -6.13
C ASP A 134 5.85 3.36 -5.35
N SER A 135 4.73 3.25 -6.06
CA SER A 135 3.40 3.40 -5.49
C SER A 135 3.03 2.12 -4.75
N VAL A 136 2.57 2.26 -3.50
CA VAL A 136 1.98 1.15 -2.72
C VAL A 136 0.69 0.66 -3.37
N TYR A 137 -0.07 1.60 -3.95
CA TYR A 137 -1.29 1.30 -4.70
C TYR A 137 -1.55 2.39 -5.75
N GLU A 138 -2.10 2.01 -6.91
CA GLU A 138 -2.47 2.93 -7.99
C GLU A 138 -3.89 2.58 -8.48
N LEU A 139 -4.70 3.62 -8.67
CA LEU A 139 -6.08 3.52 -9.12
C LEU A 139 -6.34 4.60 -10.17
N GLN A 140 -6.90 4.21 -11.31
CA GLN A 140 -7.33 5.13 -12.36
C GLN A 140 -8.84 5.07 -12.50
N LEU A 141 -9.46 6.25 -12.50
CA LEU A 141 -10.90 6.46 -12.57
C LEU A 141 -11.23 7.32 -13.78
N THR A 142 -12.39 7.08 -14.37
CA THR A 142 -12.96 7.92 -15.42
C THR A 142 -14.39 8.24 -15.05
N LEU A 143 -14.71 9.53 -14.96
CA LEU A 143 -16.07 10.03 -14.90
C LEU A 143 -16.67 10.04 -16.30
N PHE A 144 -17.78 9.35 -16.46
CA PHE A 144 -18.59 9.41 -17.67
C PHE A 144 -19.71 10.42 -17.46
N PRO A 145 -20.01 11.25 -18.47
CA PRO A 145 -21.12 12.20 -18.40
C PRO A 145 -22.41 11.42 -18.18
N ARG A 146 -23.21 11.87 -17.20
CA ARG A 146 -24.51 11.27 -16.94
C ARG A 146 -25.45 11.68 -18.07
N GLU A 147 -25.63 10.81 -19.05
CA GLU A 147 -26.71 10.95 -20.04
C GLU A 147 -28.02 10.99 -19.27
N GLU A 148 -28.65 12.17 -19.19
CA GLU A 148 -29.98 12.31 -18.62
C GLU A 148 -30.90 11.41 -19.45
N LEU A 149 -31.41 10.33 -18.84
CA LEU A 149 -32.54 9.61 -19.40
C LEU A 149 -33.68 10.62 -19.53
N ALA A 150 -33.82 11.20 -20.73
CA ALA A 150 -35.00 11.89 -21.14
C ALA A 150 -36.16 10.92 -20.91
N ASP A 151 -36.99 11.30 -19.96
CA ASP A 151 -38.27 10.73 -19.63
C ASP A 151 -39.07 10.53 -20.93
N GLU A 152 -39.00 9.34 -21.53
CA GLU A 152 -39.92 8.92 -22.59
C GLU A 152 -41.27 8.64 -21.94
N THR A 153 -41.95 9.72 -21.52
CA THR A 153 -43.36 9.70 -21.14
C THR A 153 -44.16 10.58 -22.10
N GLU A 154 -44.47 10.04 -23.29
CA GLU A 154 -45.67 10.39 -24.07
C GLU A 154 -46.33 9.14 -24.66
#